data_AF-B9YB18-F1
#
_entry.id   AF-B9YB18-F1
#
_cell.length_a   1.000
_cell.length_b   1.000
_cell.length_c   1.000
_cell.angle_alpha   90.00
_cell.angle_beta   90.00
_cell.angle_gamma   90.00
#
_symmetry.space_group_name_H-M   'P 1'
#
loop_
_entity.id
_entity.type
_entity.pdbx_description
1 polymer ?
#
loop_
_entity_poly.entity_id
_entity_poly.type
_entity_poly.pdbx_seq_one_letter_code
_entity_poly.pdbx_strand_id
1 'polypeptide(L)'
;MMNPKMIKILRKGNDREFLKLNEVRKETARINARLKPYQLDRPVKTVRDVYTLSILEEGLKNKQKIEELYEQTRTEMLDIWEIIDYPKRNEFVRPKIQAAIADMKKFTVEDKLVMIPFFDPLINALYDHETAVLELPQFFKMVKSFADKIVDPLIYGRLPYDAGFASPQVIFQNDQGFAVYEGRVHCLEVFAFDGTETELPLSLVCTGEKLDPAQGAPLAAAVLSQDPLQIRDACCASGYILPKLKSKIARISRP
;
A
#
# COMPACT_ATOMS: atom_id res chain seq x y z
N MET A 1 -18.20 3.64 -18.09
CA MET A 1 -18.13 2.59 -17.05
C MET A 1 -17.84 1.23 -17.70
N MET A 2 -16.86 0.49 -17.19
CA MET A 2 -16.34 -0.71 -17.85
C MET A 2 -17.36 -1.88 -17.82
N ASN A 3 -17.51 -2.59 -18.94
CA ASN A 3 -18.45 -3.71 -19.06
C ASN A 3 -18.16 -4.81 -18.00
N PRO A 4 -19.13 -5.23 -17.16
CA PRO A 4 -18.92 -6.25 -16.12
C PRO A 4 -18.38 -7.59 -16.64
N LYS A 5 -18.74 -7.97 -17.88
CA LYS A 5 -18.18 -9.17 -18.53
C LYS A 5 -16.70 -9.00 -18.83
N MET A 6 -16.28 -7.80 -19.23
CA MET A 6 -14.88 -7.46 -19.48
C MET A 6 -14.07 -7.44 -18.18
N ILE A 7 -14.59 -6.84 -17.10
CA ILE A 7 -14.00 -6.91 -15.75
C ILE A 7 -13.74 -8.36 -15.34
N LYS A 8 -14.75 -9.23 -15.50
CA LYS A 8 -14.65 -10.65 -15.13
C LYS A 8 -13.63 -11.42 -15.97
N ILE A 9 -13.50 -11.08 -17.26
CA ILE A 9 -12.51 -11.69 -18.15
C ILE A 9 -11.09 -11.29 -17.75
N LEU A 10 -10.87 -10.02 -17.42
CA LEU A 10 -9.57 -9.48 -17.04
C LEU A 10 -9.12 -10.00 -15.65
N ARG A 11 -10.02 -10.00 -14.65
CA ARG A 11 -9.73 -10.48 -13.28
C ARG A 11 -9.42 -11.98 -13.17
N LYS A 12 -10.02 -12.84 -14.00
CA LYS A 12 -9.95 -14.30 -13.81
C LYS A 12 -8.55 -14.89 -14.05
N GLY A 13 -7.64 -14.13 -14.68
CA GLY A 13 -6.29 -14.57 -15.04
C GLY A 13 -5.24 -14.43 -13.94
N ASN A 14 -5.20 -13.32 -13.20
CA ASN A 14 -3.94 -12.87 -12.58
C ASN A 14 -3.83 -13.18 -11.11
N ASP A 15 -4.90 -12.94 -10.35
CA ASP A 15 -4.93 -13.24 -8.92
C ASP A 15 -4.59 -14.71 -8.68
N ARG A 16 -4.93 -15.57 -9.63
CA ARG A 16 -4.64 -17.00 -9.53
C ARG A 16 -3.17 -17.35 -9.73
N GLU A 17 -2.42 -16.64 -10.57
CA GLU A 17 -1.02 -17.02 -10.84
C GLU A 17 -0.08 -16.42 -9.79
N PHE A 18 -0.27 -15.14 -9.45
CA PHE A 18 0.53 -14.48 -8.41
C PHE A 18 0.37 -15.14 -7.03
N LEU A 19 -0.86 -15.42 -6.61
CA LEU A 19 -1.13 -16.05 -5.32
C LEU A 19 -0.74 -17.54 -5.26
N LYS A 20 -0.38 -18.16 -6.40
CA LYS A 20 0.16 -19.52 -6.46
C LYS A 20 1.68 -19.58 -6.25
N LEU A 21 2.39 -18.47 -6.46
CA LEU A 21 3.82 -18.41 -6.26
C LEU A 21 4.17 -18.80 -4.82
N ASN A 22 5.09 -19.74 -4.67
CA ASN A 22 5.46 -20.29 -3.37
C ASN A 22 6.07 -19.23 -2.46
N GLU A 23 6.88 -18.33 -3.03
CA GLU A 23 7.45 -17.18 -2.37
C GLU A 23 6.38 -16.22 -1.84
N VAL A 24 5.35 -15.91 -2.63
CA VAL A 24 4.23 -15.03 -2.23
C VAL A 24 3.44 -15.67 -1.08
N ARG A 25 3.18 -16.98 -1.14
CA ARG A 25 2.49 -17.71 -0.06
C ARG A 25 3.30 -17.72 1.24
N LYS A 26 4.61 -17.96 1.16
CA LYS A 26 5.51 -17.92 2.32
C LYS A 26 5.62 -16.52 2.90
N GLU A 27 5.77 -15.52 2.04
CA GLU A 27 5.84 -14.11 2.40
C GLU A 27 4.57 -13.67 3.14
N THR A 28 3.39 -13.88 2.54
CA THR A 28 2.11 -13.48 3.15
C THR A 28 1.82 -14.21 4.46
N ALA A 29 2.14 -15.50 4.56
CA ALA A 29 2.02 -16.25 5.82
C ALA A 29 2.94 -15.69 6.92
N ARG A 30 4.20 -15.39 6.57
CA ARG A 30 5.17 -14.76 7.49
C ARG A 30 4.69 -13.38 7.96
N ILE A 31 4.20 -12.56 7.03
CA ILE A 31 3.69 -11.22 7.33
C ILE A 31 2.48 -11.33 8.27
N ASN A 32 1.48 -12.15 7.92
CA ASN A 32 0.30 -12.32 8.76
C ASN A 32 0.65 -12.83 10.17
N ALA A 33 1.60 -13.75 10.31
CA ALA A 33 2.06 -14.19 11.62
C ALA A 33 2.66 -13.04 12.46
N ARG A 34 3.37 -12.09 11.82
CA ARG A 34 3.91 -10.89 12.46
C ARG A 34 2.84 -9.85 12.80
N LEU A 35 1.83 -9.71 11.95
CA LEU A 35 0.75 -8.73 12.10
C LEU A 35 -0.34 -9.16 13.10
N LYS A 36 -0.52 -10.48 13.30
CA LYS A 36 -1.58 -11.05 14.14
C LYS A 36 -1.61 -10.55 15.59
N PRO A 37 -0.48 -10.42 16.31
CA PRO A 37 -0.49 -9.86 17.67
C PRO A 37 -1.05 -8.43 17.76
N TYR A 38 -1.01 -7.71 16.63
CA TYR A 38 -1.48 -6.33 16.50
C TYR A 38 -2.87 -6.22 15.85
N GLN A 39 -3.54 -7.34 15.57
CA GLN A 39 -4.84 -7.40 14.89
C GLN A 39 -4.81 -6.74 13.49
N LEU A 40 -3.65 -6.78 12.84
CA LEU A 40 -3.41 -6.27 11.49
C LEU A 40 -3.44 -7.37 10.43
N ASP A 41 -3.54 -8.65 10.83
CA ASP A 41 -3.59 -9.77 9.91
C ASP A 41 -4.89 -9.77 9.11
N ARG A 42 -4.82 -10.27 7.87
CA ARG A 42 -5.98 -10.32 6.98
C ARG A 42 -5.94 -11.49 6.00
N PRO A 43 -7.11 -11.98 5.58
CA PRO A 43 -7.19 -13.01 4.56
C PRO A 43 -6.68 -12.47 3.23
N VAL A 44 -5.85 -13.26 2.54
CA VAL A 44 -5.35 -12.94 1.20
C VAL A 44 -6.25 -13.62 0.17
N LYS A 45 -7.01 -12.82 -0.58
CA LYS A 45 -7.90 -13.29 -1.65
C LYS A 45 -7.51 -12.74 -3.01
N THR A 46 -6.86 -11.59 -3.02
CA THR A 46 -6.47 -10.82 -4.19
C THR A 46 -5.00 -10.42 -4.08
N VAL A 47 -4.43 -9.98 -5.20
CA VAL A 47 -3.08 -9.44 -5.26
C VAL A 47 -2.97 -8.15 -4.44
N ARG A 48 -3.99 -7.27 -4.48
CA ARG A 48 -4.10 -6.10 -3.60
C ARG A 48 -3.89 -6.46 -2.13
N ASP A 49 -4.50 -7.54 -1.65
CA ASP A 49 -4.34 -7.96 -0.24
C ASP A 49 -2.87 -8.23 0.11
N VAL A 50 -2.08 -8.75 -0.84
CA VAL A 50 -0.64 -8.96 -0.68
C VAL A 50 0.08 -7.63 -0.53
N TYR A 51 -0.23 -6.65 -1.40
CA TYR A 51 0.40 -5.33 -1.35
C TYR A 51 0.05 -4.58 -0.07
N THR A 52 -1.22 -4.63 0.33
CA THR A 52 -1.65 -4.05 1.60
C THR A 52 -0.90 -4.71 2.75
N LEU A 53 -0.78 -6.04 2.79
CA LEU A 53 0.00 -6.73 3.82
C LEU A 53 1.46 -6.26 3.88
N SER A 54 2.13 -6.09 2.74
CA SER A 54 3.50 -5.54 2.69
C SER A 54 3.56 -4.13 3.27
N ILE A 55 2.61 -3.26 2.90
CA ILE A 55 2.52 -1.89 3.44
C ILE A 55 2.31 -1.90 4.96
N LEU A 56 1.43 -2.79 5.45
CA LEU A 56 1.20 -2.97 6.88
C LEU A 56 2.46 -3.45 7.61
N GLU A 57 3.20 -4.41 7.04
CA GLU A 57 4.43 -4.92 7.64
C GLU A 57 5.49 -3.82 7.80
N GLU A 58 5.73 -3.05 6.74
CA GLU A 58 6.71 -1.97 6.74
C GLU A 58 6.30 -0.84 7.69
N GLY A 59 5.02 -0.46 7.70
CA GLY A 59 4.49 0.49 8.69
C GLY A 59 4.68 0.00 10.12
N LEU A 60 4.51 -1.30 10.38
CA LEU A 60 4.67 -1.87 11.71
C LEU A 60 6.14 -1.88 12.13
N LYS A 61 7.07 -2.16 11.21
CA LYS A 61 8.52 -2.05 11.45
C LYS A 61 8.91 -0.63 11.84
N ASN A 62 8.41 0.37 11.11
CA ASN A 62 8.65 1.78 11.42
C ASN A 62 8.09 2.13 12.82
N LYS A 63 6.84 1.77 13.11
CA LYS A 63 6.21 1.97 14.43
C LYS A 63 7.05 1.36 15.56
N GLN A 64 7.41 0.09 15.43
CA GLN A 64 8.21 -0.63 16.42
C GLN A 64 9.57 0.04 16.63
N LYS A 65 10.25 0.46 15.56
CA LYS A 65 11.55 1.13 15.66
C LYS A 65 11.46 2.46 16.40
N ILE A 66 10.42 3.25 16.14
CA ILE A 66 10.18 4.52 16.84
C ILE A 66 9.94 4.27 18.33
N GLU A 67 9.09 3.29 18.67
CA GLU A 67 8.76 2.92 20.05
C GLU A 67 9.95 2.33 20.81
N GLU A 68 10.80 1.55 20.15
CA GLU A 68 12.05 1.03 20.73
C GLU A 68 13.02 2.17 21.07
N LEU A 69 13.20 3.16 20.17
CA LEU A 69 14.06 4.32 20.42
C LEU A 69 13.53 5.19 21.55
N TYR A 70 12.20 5.28 21.65
CA TYR A 70 11.52 5.93 22.74
C TYR A 70 11.85 5.27 24.09
N GLU A 71 11.57 3.97 24.22
CA GLU A 71 11.81 3.21 25.46
C GLU A 71 13.30 3.14 25.82
N GLN A 72 14.18 3.06 24.82
CA GLN A 72 15.62 3.12 25.03
C GLN A 72 16.01 4.47 25.67
N THR A 73 15.51 5.58 25.13
CA THR A 73 15.82 6.92 25.68
C THR A 73 15.27 7.07 27.09
N ARG A 74 14.03 6.60 27.33
CA ARG A 74 13.43 6.57 28.65
C ARG A 74 14.27 5.77 29.66
N THR A 75 14.79 4.61 29.24
CA THR A 75 15.64 3.75 30.08
C THR A 75 17.00 4.38 30.36
N GLU A 76 17.64 5.01 29.35
CA GLU A 76 18.90 5.72 29.52
C GLU A 76 18.79 6.91 30.49
N MET A 77 17.58 7.45 30.64
CA MET A 77 17.28 8.63 31.45
C MET A 77 16.48 8.31 32.71
N LEU A 78 16.42 7.04 33.12
CA LEU A 78 15.53 6.55 34.17
C LEU A 78 15.62 7.36 35.48
N ASP A 79 16.82 7.79 35.85
CA ASP A 79 17.10 8.53 37.09
C ASP A 79 16.41 9.91 37.15
N ILE A 80 16.20 10.55 36.00
CA ILE A 80 15.63 11.89 35.90
C ILE A 80 14.29 11.92 35.18
N TRP A 81 13.84 10.80 34.60
CA TRP A 81 12.67 10.73 33.74
C TRP A 81 11.40 11.26 34.43
N GLU A 82 11.18 10.87 35.68
CA GLU A 82 10.03 11.28 36.49
C GLU A 82 10.10 12.75 36.94
N ILE A 83 11.27 13.39 36.86
CA ILE A 83 11.52 14.77 37.31
C ILE A 83 11.39 15.75 36.14
N ILE A 84 11.74 15.31 34.92
CA ILE A 84 11.65 16.14 33.73
C ILE A 84 10.23 16.21 33.21
N ASP A 85 9.84 17.41 32.76
CA ASP A 85 8.52 17.65 32.19
C ASP A 85 8.41 17.11 30.75
N TYR A 86 7.18 17.11 30.26
CA TYR A 86 6.83 16.54 28.97
C TYR A 86 7.60 17.16 27.77
N PRO A 87 7.66 18.50 27.62
CA PRO A 87 8.44 19.12 26.54
C PRO A 87 9.91 18.67 26.57
N LYS A 88 10.50 18.58 27.76
CA LYS A 88 11.89 18.17 27.90
C LYS A 88 12.10 16.71 27.51
N ARG A 89 11.20 15.79 27.88
CA ARG A 89 11.23 14.38 27.40
C ARG A 89 11.27 14.33 25.88
N ASN A 90 10.42 15.12 25.21
CA ASN A 90 10.36 15.16 23.77
C ASN A 90 11.66 15.70 23.13
N GLU A 91 12.32 16.69 23.74
CA GLU A 91 13.62 17.20 23.29
C GLU A 91 14.73 16.13 23.31
N PHE A 92 14.69 15.18 24.25
CA PHE A 92 15.67 14.10 24.34
C PHE A 92 15.39 12.96 23.36
N VAL A 93 14.12 12.62 23.15
CA VAL A 93 13.71 11.50 22.30
C VAL A 93 13.78 11.88 20.81
N ARG A 94 13.27 13.07 20.46
CA ARG A 94 13.06 13.48 19.07
C ARG A 94 14.32 13.39 18.19
N PRO A 95 15.51 13.85 18.60
CA PRO A 95 16.70 13.76 17.74
C PRO A 95 17.05 12.33 17.32
N LYS A 96 16.89 11.35 18.22
CA LYS A 96 17.17 9.94 17.91
C LYS A 96 16.14 9.35 16.95
N ILE A 97 14.87 9.69 17.14
CA ILE A 97 13.79 9.28 16.23
C ILE A 97 14.01 9.88 14.85
N GLN A 98 14.26 11.19 14.75
CA GLN A 98 14.48 11.89 13.48
C GLN A 98 15.67 11.32 12.70
N ALA A 99 16.75 10.97 13.41
CA ALA A 99 17.88 10.29 12.79
C ALA A 99 17.47 8.93 12.18
N ALA A 100 16.64 8.15 12.88
CA ALA A 100 16.16 6.87 12.37
C ALA A 100 15.15 7.03 11.22
N ILE A 101 14.30 8.06 11.26
CA ILE A 101 13.33 8.36 10.20
C ILE A 101 14.02 8.59 8.86
N ALA A 102 15.23 9.16 8.84
CA ALA A 102 15.99 9.40 7.62
C ALA A 102 16.16 8.13 6.76
N ASP A 103 16.33 6.98 7.40
CA ASP A 103 16.53 5.67 6.75
C ASP A 103 15.24 4.87 6.56
N MET A 104 14.12 5.30 7.16
CA MET A 104 12.82 4.65 7.01
C MET A 104 12.16 4.98 5.67
N LYS A 105 11.36 4.04 5.19
CA LYS A 105 10.37 4.31 4.14
C LYS A 105 9.35 5.32 4.68
N LYS A 106 9.07 6.35 3.91
CA LYS A 106 8.22 7.48 4.29
C LYS A 106 7.74 8.23 3.05
N PHE A 107 6.63 8.94 3.18
CA PHE A 107 6.11 9.87 2.18
C PHE A 107 5.40 11.04 2.87
N THR A 108 5.00 12.06 2.12
CA THR A 108 4.36 13.27 2.66
C THR A 108 2.94 13.42 2.12
N VAL A 109 2.00 13.77 2.99
CA VAL A 109 0.59 14.06 2.67
C VAL A 109 0.19 15.35 3.38
N GLU A 110 -0.23 16.37 2.63
CA GLU A 110 -0.62 17.68 3.21
C GLU A 110 0.42 18.21 4.23
N ASP A 111 1.70 18.21 3.82
CA ASP A 111 2.86 18.61 4.65
C ASP A 111 3.11 17.77 5.91
N LYS A 112 2.37 16.68 6.12
CA LYS A 112 2.59 15.72 7.21
C LYS A 112 3.38 14.52 6.72
N LEU A 113 4.41 14.14 7.49
CA LEU A 113 5.19 12.95 7.21
C LEU A 113 4.39 11.70 7.58
N VAL A 114 4.30 10.74 6.68
CA VAL A 114 3.67 9.43 6.90
C VAL A 114 4.74 8.36 6.86
N MET A 115 4.88 7.66 7.99
CA MET A 115 5.83 6.55 8.20
C MET A 115 5.11 5.25 8.52
N ILE A 116 3.88 5.34 9.02
CA ILE A 116 3.04 4.22 9.42
C ILE A 116 1.75 4.33 8.59
N PRO A 117 1.70 3.72 7.39
CA PRO A 117 0.62 3.99 6.43
C PRO A 117 -0.74 3.39 6.82
N PHE A 118 -0.83 2.62 7.89
CA PHE A 118 -2.11 2.18 8.45
C PHE A 118 -2.66 3.13 9.51
N PHE A 119 -1.97 4.22 9.79
CA PHE A 119 -2.49 5.33 10.58
C PHE A 119 -2.78 6.50 9.66
N ASP A 120 -3.75 7.34 10.05
CA ASP A 120 -4.02 8.61 9.38
C ASP A 120 -2.84 9.61 9.53
N PRO A 121 -2.85 10.73 8.80
CA PRO A 121 -1.77 11.72 8.90
C PRO A 121 -1.64 12.37 10.29
N LEU A 122 -2.73 12.48 11.05
CA LEU A 122 -2.72 13.12 12.37
C LEU A 122 -1.98 12.25 13.38
N ILE A 123 -2.23 10.95 13.36
CA ILE A 123 -1.51 10.00 14.22
C ILE A 123 -0.04 9.95 13.81
N ASN A 124 0.28 9.95 12.52
CA ASN A 124 1.68 9.99 12.08
C ASN A 124 2.41 11.25 12.58
N ALA A 125 1.73 12.41 12.62
CA ALA A 125 2.29 13.64 13.17
C ALA A 125 2.66 13.51 14.66
N LEU A 126 1.91 12.73 15.44
CA LEU A 126 2.27 12.43 16.84
C LEU A 126 3.56 11.60 16.91
N TYR A 127 3.74 10.63 16.01
CA TYR A 127 4.98 9.86 15.94
C TYR A 127 6.18 10.70 15.47
N ASP A 128 5.97 11.70 14.60
CA ASP A 128 7.01 12.59 14.06
C ASP A 128 7.43 13.69 15.06
N HIS A 129 6.47 14.36 15.68
CA HIS A 129 6.72 15.60 16.45
C HIS A 129 6.52 15.47 17.95
N GLU A 130 5.65 14.56 18.41
CA GLU A 130 5.20 14.48 19.81
C GLU A 130 5.24 13.04 20.34
N THR A 131 6.33 12.31 20.11
CA THR A 131 6.38 10.88 20.48
C THR A 131 6.22 10.65 21.97
N ALA A 132 6.63 11.61 22.81
CA ALA A 132 6.39 11.55 24.26
C ALA A 132 4.89 11.50 24.61
N VAL A 133 3.98 11.92 23.72
CA VAL A 133 2.52 11.90 23.96
C VAL A 133 2.01 10.47 24.19
N LEU A 134 2.76 9.46 23.71
CA LEU A 134 2.47 8.04 23.88
C LEU A 134 2.46 7.58 25.36
N GLU A 135 3.05 8.35 26.29
CA GLU A 135 2.96 8.10 27.74
C GLU A 135 1.65 8.53 28.39
N LEU A 136 0.87 9.37 27.72
CA LEU A 136 -0.34 9.87 28.33
C LEU A 136 -1.42 8.77 28.31
N PRO A 137 -2.17 8.55 29.42
CA PRO A 137 -3.23 7.54 29.54
C PRO A 137 -4.18 7.44 28.34
N GLN A 138 -4.53 8.58 27.75
CA GLN A 138 -5.42 8.66 26.59
C GLN A 138 -4.79 8.17 25.27
N PHE A 139 -3.45 8.18 25.17
CA PHE A 139 -2.68 7.75 23.99
C PHE A 139 -2.05 6.35 24.16
N PHE A 140 -2.04 5.78 25.37
CA PHE A 140 -1.63 4.38 25.60
C PHE A 140 -2.40 3.35 24.74
N LYS A 141 -3.68 3.65 24.43
CA LYS A 141 -4.47 2.82 23.50
C LYS A 141 -3.83 2.80 22.10
N MET A 142 -3.25 3.89 21.65
CA MET A 142 -2.57 3.96 20.35
C MET A 142 -1.28 3.13 20.29
N VAL A 143 -0.64 2.88 21.44
CA VAL A 143 0.55 2.03 21.51
C VAL A 143 0.17 0.55 21.54
N LYS A 144 -0.79 0.17 22.38
CA LYS A 144 -1.08 -1.22 22.74
C LYS A 144 -2.32 -1.83 22.07
N SER A 145 -3.31 -1.03 21.67
CA SER A 145 -4.61 -1.49 21.16
C SER A 145 -5.19 -0.47 20.19
N PHE A 146 -4.51 -0.31 19.05
CA PHE A 146 -4.79 0.72 18.03
C PHE A 146 -5.65 0.21 16.87
N ALA A 147 -6.32 -0.94 17.06
CA ALA A 147 -7.08 -1.58 15.99
C ALA A 147 -8.21 -0.70 15.42
N ASP A 148 -8.80 0.15 16.26
CA ASP A 148 -9.83 1.12 15.91
C ASP A 148 -9.31 2.35 15.17
N LYS A 149 -7.98 2.54 15.12
CA LYS A 149 -7.30 3.65 14.45
C LYS A 149 -6.71 3.26 13.10
N ILE A 150 -6.87 2.01 12.70
CA ILE A 150 -6.35 1.50 11.44
C ILE A 150 -7.20 2.04 10.29
N VAL A 151 -6.55 2.71 9.36
CA VAL A 151 -7.11 3.06 8.05
C VAL A 151 -6.61 2.09 7.00
N ASP A 152 -7.35 1.94 5.89
CA ASP A 152 -6.80 1.27 4.71
C ASP A 152 -5.67 2.16 4.16
N PRO A 153 -4.41 1.67 4.02
CA PRO A 153 -3.29 2.49 3.54
C PRO A 153 -3.51 3.15 2.17
N LEU A 154 -4.53 2.69 1.48
CA LEU A 154 -4.99 3.17 0.21
C LEU A 154 -5.60 4.57 0.20
N ILE A 155 -5.97 5.11 1.37
CA ILE A 155 -6.34 6.53 1.48
C ILE A 155 -5.22 7.45 0.98
N TYR A 156 -3.98 6.93 0.92
CA TYR A 156 -2.80 7.60 0.40
C TYR A 156 -2.56 7.38 -1.10
N GLY A 157 -3.48 6.69 -1.78
CA GLY A 157 -3.40 6.35 -3.20
C GLY A 157 -2.08 5.66 -3.53
N ARG A 158 -1.33 6.25 -4.46
CA ARG A 158 -0.06 5.70 -4.95
C ARG A 158 1.12 5.86 -3.99
N LEU A 159 1.05 6.76 -3.03
CA LEU A 159 2.22 7.22 -2.27
C LEU A 159 2.96 6.10 -1.52
N PRO A 160 2.29 5.10 -0.90
CA PRO A 160 2.99 3.97 -0.29
C PRO A 160 3.81 3.15 -1.30
N TYR A 161 3.34 3.04 -2.54
CA TYR A 161 4.05 2.33 -3.62
C TYR A 161 5.29 3.10 -4.06
N ASP A 162 5.18 4.42 -4.27
CA ASP A 162 6.33 5.26 -4.62
C ASP A 162 7.42 5.26 -3.55
N ALA A 163 7.02 5.22 -2.28
CA ALA A 163 7.92 5.12 -1.14
C ALA A 163 8.45 3.69 -0.90
N GLY A 164 8.09 2.72 -1.74
CA GLY A 164 8.61 1.34 -1.70
C GLY A 164 8.07 0.50 -0.54
N PHE A 165 6.92 0.85 0.05
CA PHE A 165 6.28 0.03 1.09
C PHE A 165 5.77 -1.31 0.56
N ALA A 166 5.47 -1.38 -0.75
CA ALA A 166 5.17 -2.61 -1.46
C ALA A 166 6.10 -2.77 -2.67
N SER A 167 6.12 -3.98 -3.22
CA SER A 167 6.95 -4.36 -4.38
C SER A 167 6.52 -3.80 -5.74
N PRO A 168 5.23 -3.51 -6.04
CA PRO A 168 4.84 -2.98 -7.34
C PRO A 168 5.37 -1.57 -7.57
N GLN A 169 5.68 -1.27 -8.82
CA GLN A 169 6.15 0.05 -9.25
C GLN A 169 4.98 0.84 -9.83
N VAL A 170 4.82 2.10 -9.47
CA VAL A 170 3.85 2.99 -10.13
C VAL A 170 4.35 3.30 -11.54
N ILE A 171 3.52 3.03 -12.55
CA ILE A 171 3.89 3.22 -13.97
C ILE A 171 3.04 4.24 -14.70
N PHE A 172 1.89 4.60 -14.13
CA PHE A 172 0.96 5.55 -14.72
C PHE A 172 0.11 6.21 -13.63
N GLN A 173 -0.24 7.47 -13.82
CA GLN A 173 -1.18 8.21 -12.98
C GLN A 173 -1.89 9.29 -13.79
N ASN A 174 -3.13 9.58 -13.42
CA ASN A 174 -3.88 10.76 -13.83
C ASN A 174 -4.94 11.09 -12.75
N ASP A 175 -5.78 12.09 -13.03
CA ASP A 175 -6.83 12.52 -12.10
C ASP A 175 -7.91 11.46 -11.83
N GLN A 176 -7.95 10.39 -12.63
CA GLN A 176 -8.92 9.30 -12.51
C GLN A 176 -8.36 8.08 -11.80
N GLY A 177 -7.05 8.03 -11.48
CA GLY A 177 -6.45 6.87 -10.84
C GLY A 177 -4.97 6.70 -11.13
N PHE A 178 -4.44 5.54 -10.74
CA PHE A 178 -3.06 5.15 -10.98
C PHE A 178 -2.96 3.68 -11.36
N ALA A 179 -1.81 3.28 -11.89
CA ALA A 179 -1.52 1.90 -12.21
C ALA A 179 -0.15 1.49 -11.71
N VAL A 180 -0.07 0.25 -11.22
CA VAL A 180 1.17 -0.35 -10.73
C VAL A 180 1.52 -1.60 -11.51
N TYR A 181 2.81 -1.86 -11.61
CA TYR A 181 3.38 -3.03 -12.29
C TYR A 181 4.11 -3.93 -11.29
N GLU A 182 3.73 -5.20 -11.28
CA GLU A 182 4.35 -6.26 -10.48
C GLU A 182 5.28 -7.10 -11.33
N GLY A 183 6.57 -6.93 -11.09
CA GLY A 183 7.63 -7.57 -11.87
C GLY A 183 7.72 -9.09 -11.70
N ARG A 184 7.24 -9.67 -10.60
CA ARG A 184 7.32 -11.13 -10.36
C ARG A 184 6.43 -11.95 -11.29
N VAL A 185 5.31 -11.38 -11.73
CA VAL A 185 4.35 -12.03 -12.64
C VAL A 185 4.02 -11.18 -13.87
N HIS A 186 4.77 -10.09 -14.07
CA HIS A 186 4.58 -9.11 -15.14
C HIS A 186 3.12 -8.64 -15.26
N CYS A 187 2.50 -8.34 -14.11
CA CYS A 187 1.10 -7.96 -14.04
C CYS A 187 0.93 -6.46 -13.87
N LEU A 188 -0.03 -5.90 -14.60
CA LEU A 188 -0.50 -4.53 -14.42
C LEU A 188 -1.73 -4.54 -13.51
N GLU A 189 -1.79 -3.70 -12.48
CA GLU A 189 -3.00 -3.41 -11.73
C GLU A 189 -3.38 -1.95 -11.89
N VAL A 190 -4.66 -1.68 -12.10
CA VAL A 190 -5.20 -0.32 -12.23
C VAL A 190 -6.15 -0.05 -11.08
N PHE A 191 -5.92 1.08 -10.41
CA PHE A 191 -6.70 1.63 -9.32
C PHE A 191 -7.42 2.88 -9.82
N ALA A 192 -8.73 2.77 -10.02
CA ALA A 192 -9.56 3.89 -10.47
C ALA A 192 -10.21 4.60 -9.28
N PHE A 193 -10.23 5.93 -9.30
CA PHE A 193 -10.96 6.79 -8.39
C PHE A 193 -12.38 6.95 -8.92
N ASP A 194 -13.37 6.32 -8.29
CA ASP A 194 -14.77 6.35 -8.72
C ASP A 194 -15.58 7.49 -8.07
N GLY A 195 -14.92 8.46 -7.43
CA GLY A 195 -15.57 9.52 -6.67
C GLY A 195 -16.14 9.07 -5.31
N THR A 196 -16.04 7.78 -4.97
CA THR A 196 -16.37 7.21 -3.66
C THR A 196 -15.17 6.53 -2.99
N GLU A 197 -13.96 6.76 -3.52
CA GLU A 197 -12.71 6.05 -3.12
C GLU A 197 -12.85 4.51 -3.18
N THR A 198 -13.86 3.99 -3.88
CA THR A 198 -14.05 2.54 -4.00
C THR A 198 -13.20 2.03 -5.13
N GLU A 199 -12.00 1.57 -4.76
CA GLU A 199 -11.11 1.01 -5.74
C GLU A 199 -11.62 -0.31 -6.30
N LEU A 200 -11.70 -0.38 -7.62
CA LEU A 200 -11.80 -1.64 -8.33
C LEU A 200 -10.42 -1.96 -8.91
N PRO A 201 -9.55 -2.68 -8.17
CA PRO A 201 -8.33 -3.18 -8.76
C PRO A 201 -8.71 -4.02 -9.98
N LEU A 202 -8.12 -3.66 -11.11
CA LEU A 202 -8.24 -4.41 -12.34
C LEU A 202 -6.88 -4.99 -12.68
N SER A 203 -6.74 -6.28 -12.40
CA SER A 203 -5.58 -7.05 -12.80
C SER A 203 -5.64 -7.26 -14.32
N LEU A 204 -4.66 -6.71 -15.04
CA LEU A 204 -4.65 -6.53 -16.50
C LEU A 204 -3.66 -7.40 -17.29
N VAL A 205 -3.04 -8.43 -16.67
CA VAL A 205 -2.69 -9.76 -17.22
C VAL A 205 -1.28 -10.21 -16.82
N CYS A 206 -1.12 -11.51 -16.50
CA CYS A 206 0.16 -12.23 -16.41
C CYS A 206 0.54 -12.83 -17.78
N THR A 207 1.46 -12.20 -18.49
CA THR A 207 2.27 -12.94 -19.46
C THR A 207 3.45 -13.51 -18.69
N GLY A 208 3.72 -14.82 -18.79
CA GLY A 208 5.01 -15.35 -18.29
C GLY A 208 6.23 -14.74 -19.00
N GLU A 209 5.98 -13.88 -19.99
CA GLU A 209 6.94 -13.08 -20.72
C GLU A 209 7.14 -11.72 -20.05
N LYS A 210 8.40 -11.30 -19.96
CA LYS A 210 8.78 -10.00 -19.44
C LYS A 210 8.27 -8.89 -20.37
N LEU A 211 7.30 -8.11 -19.88
CA LEU A 211 6.79 -6.93 -20.57
C LEU A 211 7.42 -5.65 -20.02
N ASP A 212 7.69 -4.72 -20.93
CA ASP A 212 8.18 -3.38 -20.59
C ASP A 212 7.06 -2.59 -19.88
N PRO A 213 7.27 -2.12 -18.63
CA PRO A 213 6.34 -1.25 -17.92
C PRO A 213 5.79 -0.08 -18.75
N ALA A 214 6.60 0.51 -19.64
CA ALA A 214 6.18 1.62 -20.49
C ALA A 214 5.02 1.25 -21.43
N GLN A 215 4.92 -0.02 -21.83
CA GLN A 215 3.83 -0.53 -22.66
C GLN A 215 2.50 -0.68 -21.88
N GLY A 216 2.55 -0.67 -20.54
CA GLY A 216 1.37 -0.76 -19.68
C GLY A 216 0.62 0.57 -19.57
N ALA A 217 1.31 1.70 -19.71
CA ALA A 217 0.75 3.03 -19.52
C ALA A 217 -0.42 3.36 -20.46
N PRO A 218 -0.39 3.07 -21.79
CA PRO A 218 -1.54 3.31 -22.66
C PRO A 218 -2.76 2.48 -22.29
N LEU A 219 -2.54 1.23 -21.84
CA LEU A 219 -3.63 0.36 -21.38
C LEU A 219 -4.24 0.89 -20.08
N ALA A 220 -3.41 1.32 -19.13
CA ALA A 220 -3.87 1.96 -17.89
C ALA A 220 -4.68 3.23 -18.17
N ALA A 221 -4.18 4.11 -19.05
CA ALA A 221 -4.88 5.32 -19.47
C ALA A 221 -6.26 5.00 -20.07
N ALA A 222 -6.34 4.00 -20.95
CA ALA A 222 -7.61 3.57 -21.53
C ALA A 222 -8.57 3.03 -20.46
N VAL A 223 -8.11 2.19 -19.52
CA VAL A 223 -8.93 1.69 -18.40
C VAL A 223 -9.48 2.83 -17.55
N LEU A 224 -8.63 3.81 -17.24
CA LEU A 224 -9.00 4.97 -16.43
C LEU A 224 -9.91 5.97 -17.16
N SER A 225 -9.90 6.01 -18.50
CA SER A 225 -10.85 6.81 -19.30
C SER A 225 -12.31 6.37 -19.12
N GLN A 226 -12.52 5.13 -18.65
CA GLN A 226 -13.82 4.48 -18.56
C GLN A 226 -14.62 4.39 -19.88
N ASP A 227 -14.01 4.70 -21.03
CA ASP A 227 -14.57 4.58 -22.38
C ASP A 227 -14.46 3.12 -22.87
N PRO A 228 -15.57 2.40 -23.03
CA PRO A 228 -15.56 0.99 -23.43
C PRO A 228 -14.84 0.70 -24.76
N LEU A 229 -14.89 1.63 -25.73
CA LEU A 229 -14.24 1.46 -27.03
C LEU A 229 -12.71 1.58 -26.88
N GLN A 230 -12.25 2.62 -26.19
CA GLN A 230 -10.82 2.81 -25.93
C GLN A 230 -10.25 1.66 -25.12
N ILE A 231 -10.97 1.18 -24.09
CA ILE A 231 -10.53 0.05 -23.27
C ILE A 231 -10.38 -1.21 -24.13
N ARG A 232 -11.38 -1.51 -24.96
CA ARG A 232 -11.36 -2.68 -25.83
C ARG A 232 -10.18 -2.61 -26.80
N ASP A 233 -10.02 -1.48 -27.49
CA ASP A 233 -9.00 -1.30 -28.51
C ASP A 233 -7.60 -1.37 -27.88
N ALA A 234 -7.40 -0.75 -26.71
CA ALA A 234 -6.18 -0.86 -25.93
C ALA A 234 -5.91 -2.30 -25.45
N CYS A 235 -6.94 -3.03 -24.99
CA CYS A 235 -6.80 -4.44 -24.60
C CYS A 235 -6.39 -5.33 -25.79
N CYS A 236 -6.95 -5.10 -26.98
CA CYS A 236 -6.61 -5.84 -28.18
C CYS A 236 -5.19 -5.53 -28.67
N ALA A 237 -4.76 -4.27 -28.58
CA ALA A 237 -3.42 -3.82 -28.99
C ALA A 237 -2.33 -4.21 -27.96
N SER A 238 -2.65 -4.25 -26.67
CA SER A 238 -1.67 -4.37 -25.59
C SER A 238 -0.94 -5.72 -25.57
N GLY A 239 0.38 -5.69 -25.34
CA GLY A 239 1.18 -6.88 -25.06
C GLY A 239 0.83 -7.55 -23.72
N TYR A 240 0.18 -6.81 -22.82
CA TYR A 240 -0.24 -7.34 -21.52
C TYR A 240 -1.33 -8.38 -21.67
N ILE A 241 -2.30 -8.23 -22.60
CA ILE A 241 -3.43 -9.16 -22.68
C ILE A 241 -3.07 -10.46 -23.40
N LEU A 242 -3.30 -11.61 -22.76
CA LEU A 242 -3.11 -12.93 -23.37
C LEU A 242 -3.95 -13.05 -24.66
N PRO A 243 -3.41 -13.63 -25.75
CA PRO A 243 -4.14 -13.76 -27.03
C PRO A 243 -5.53 -14.40 -26.90
N LYS A 244 -5.67 -15.42 -26.05
CA LYS A 244 -6.96 -16.09 -25.78
C LYS A 244 -8.00 -15.17 -25.13
N LEU A 245 -7.56 -14.17 -24.36
CA LEU A 245 -8.43 -13.17 -23.74
C LEU A 245 -8.78 -12.06 -24.74
N LYS A 246 -7.83 -11.63 -25.59
CA LYS A 246 -8.08 -10.68 -26.69
C LYS A 246 -9.24 -11.13 -27.57
N SER A 247 -9.27 -12.41 -27.97
CA SER A 247 -10.37 -12.96 -28.78
C SER A 247 -11.72 -12.93 -28.07
N LYS A 248 -11.75 -13.01 -26.74
CA LYS A 248 -12.99 -12.90 -25.96
C LYS A 248 -13.43 -11.45 -25.83
N ILE A 249 -12.50 -10.54 -25.59
CA ILE A 249 -12.74 -9.10 -25.46
C ILE A 249 -13.25 -8.52 -26.79
N ALA A 250 -12.65 -8.92 -27.92
CA ALA A 250 -13.07 -8.49 -29.26
C ALA A 250 -14.52 -8.91 -29.61
N ARG A 251 -15.03 -9.99 -29.00
CA ARG A 251 -16.40 -10.49 -29.18
C ARG A 251 -17.42 -9.83 -28.25
N ILE A 252 -16.97 -9.02 -27.29
CA ILE A 252 -17.88 -8.19 -26.49
C ILE A 252 -18.35 -7.08 -27.43
N SER A 253 -19.54 -7.26 -27.99
CA SER A 253 -20.18 -6.33 -28.93
C SER A 253 -20.13 -4.89 -28.40
N ARG A 254 -20.07 -3.93 -29.34
CA ARG A 254 -20.34 -2.52 -29.04
C ARG A 254 -21.67 -2.42 -28.28
N PRO A 255 -21.80 -1.49 -27.30
CA PRO A 255 -23.07 -1.25 -26.63
C PRO A 255 -24.20 -1.02 -27.63
#